data_AF-A0A9D9T202-F1
#
_entry.id   AF-A0A9D9T202-F1
#
_cell.length_a   1.000
_cell.length_b   1.000
_cell.length_c   1.000
_cell.angle_alpha   90.00
_cell.angle_beta   90.00
_cell.angle_gamma   90.00
#
_symmetry.space_group_name_H-M   'P 1'
#
loop_
_entity.id
_entity.type
_entity.pdbx_description
1 polymer ?
#
loop_
_entity_poly.entity_id
_entity_poly.type
_entity_poly.pdbx_seq_one_letter_code
_entity_poly.pdbx_strand_id
1 'polypeptide(L)'
;GYKWGASGLEEARAQLAEAARTGEIAKAAQAAAQQRLDEQLKAQALVLEAQLKAQDDAFSVQKQELEASLGRANQRVAALAGQRQGAEKELAQIREQMRGADGGQLEALRQREAQVLALEQKLARQQDGLICLRQQVPDDEVQTLNQVLAALRP
;
A
#
# COMPACT_ATOMS: atom_id res chain seq x y z
N GLY A 1 -79.91 17.31 19.15
CA GLY A 1 -79.49 18.12 18.00
C GLY A 1 -78.46 19.11 18.47
N TYR A 2 -77.23 18.99 18.02
CA TYR A 2 -76.14 19.89 18.44
C TYR A 2 -76.34 21.27 17.80
N LYS A 3 -76.72 22.26 18.61
CA LYS A 3 -76.79 23.67 18.20
C LYS A 3 -75.40 24.28 18.31
N TRP A 4 -74.64 24.24 17.22
CA TRP A 4 -73.47 25.10 17.08
C TRP A 4 -73.96 26.52 16.85
N GLY A 5 -73.75 27.42 17.82
CA GLY A 5 -73.99 28.84 17.66
C GLY A 5 -72.99 29.46 16.68
N ALA A 6 -73.36 30.56 16.02
CA ALA A 6 -72.55 31.23 14.99
C ALA A 6 -71.10 31.54 15.45
N SER A 7 -70.90 31.86 16.74
CA SER A 7 -69.57 32.09 17.32
C SER A 7 -68.67 30.84 17.34
N GLY A 8 -69.22 29.67 17.66
CA GLY A 8 -68.45 28.41 17.66
C GLY A 8 -68.05 27.94 16.26
N LEU A 9 -68.81 28.33 15.23
CA LEU A 9 -68.44 28.09 13.83
C LEU A 9 -67.33 29.03 13.35
N GLU A 10 -67.29 30.28 13.81
CA GLU A 10 -66.20 31.21 13.50
C GLU A 10 -64.89 30.83 14.19
N GLU A 11 -64.93 30.43 15.46
CA GLU A 11 -63.75 29.93 16.18
C GLU A 11 -63.20 28.65 15.54
N ALA A 12 -64.06 27.70 15.16
CA ALA A 12 -63.64 26.48 14.46
C ALA A 12 -62.99 26.79 13.09
N ARG A 13 -63.50 27.78 12.35
CA ARG A 13 -62.90 28.24 11.09
C ARG A 13 -61.54 28.90 11.31
N ALA A 14 -61.40 29.71 12.36
CA ALA A 14 -60.13 30.33 12.72
C ALA A 14 -59.07 29.27 13.09
N GLN A 15 -59.44 28.28 13.90
CA GLN A 15 -58.56 27.16 14.26
C GLN A 15 -58.16 26.31 13.05
N LEU A 16 -59.10 26.03 12.12
CA LEU A 16 -58.79 25.33 10.87
C LEU A 16 -57.83 26.13 9.98
N ALA A 17 -58.01 27.45 9.88
CA ALA A 17 -57.13 28.32 9.11
C ALA A 17 -55.72 28.40 9.72
N GLU A 18 -55.62 28.44 11.05
CA GLU A 18 -54.34 28.42 11.76
C GLU A 18 -53.64 27.06 11.61
N ALA A 19 -54.37 25.97 11.78
CA ALA A 19 -53.86 24.61 11.54
C ALA A 19 -53.37 24.45 10.09
N ALA A 20 -54.12 24.94 9.10
CA ALA A 20 -53.70 24.91 7.70
C ALA A 20 -52.39 25.70 7.48
N ARG A 21 -52.27 26.91 8.03
CA ARG A 21 -51.03 27.70 7.97
C ARG A 21 -49.85 27.00 8.62
N THR A 22 -50.02 26.43 9.81
CA THR A 22 -48.94 25.68 10.48
C THR A 22 -48.54 24.42 9.69
N GLY A 23 -49.50 23.75 9.06
CA GLY A 23 -49.24 22.61 8.18
C GLY A 23 -48.46 22.99 6.92
N GLU A 24 -48.75 24.14 6.32
CA GLU A 24 -47.97 24.66 5.19
C GLU A 24 -46.54 25.03 5.58
N ILE A 25 -46.35 25.67 6.75
CA ILE A 25 -45.03 25.98 7.30
C ILE A 25 -44.24 24.71 7.57
N ALA A 26 -44.86 23.69 8.17
CA ALA A 26 -44.22 22.41 8.45
C ALA A 26 -43.81 21.69 7.16
N LYS A 27 -44.67 21.69 6.13
CA LYS A 27 -44.34 21.13 4.80
C LYS A 27 -43.18 21.86 4.13
N ALA A 28 -43.17 23.20 4.19
CA ALA A 28 -42.08 24.00 3.64
C ALA A 28 -40.76 23.74 4.38
N ALA A 29 -40.81 23.64 5.72
CA ALA A 29 -39.64 23.32 6.54
C ALA A 29 -39.11 21.90 6.25
N GLN A 30 -39.99 20.92 6.09
CA GLN A 30 -39.62 19.56 5.72
C GLN A 30 -38.96 19.52 4.33
N ALA A 31 -39.54 20.18 3.33
CA ALA A 31 -38.97 20.25 1.99
C ALA A 31 -37.58 20.90 1.99
N ALA A 32 -37.39 21.99 2.74
CA ALA A 32 -36.10 22.64 2.90
C ALA A 32 -35.07 21.77 3.63
N ALA A 33 -35.49 21.03 4.67
CA ALA A 33 -34.62 20.09 5.36
C ALA A 33 -34.18 18.93 4.45
N GLN A 34 -35.10 18.43 3.62
CA GLN A 34 -34.82 17.35 2.69
C GLN A 34 -33.86 17.79 1.58
N GLN A 35 -34.06 18.99 1.01
CA GLN A 35 -33.12 19.58 0.07
C GLN A 35 -31.71 19.72 0.65
N ARG A 36 -31.58 20.23 1.89
CA ARG A 36 -30.28 20.35 2.56
C ARG A 36 -29.61 18.99 2.77
N LEU A 37 -30.38 17.96 3.11
CA LEU A 37 -29.85 16.62 3.34
C LEU A 37 -29.37 16.00 2.02
N ASP A 38 -30.13 16.17 0.94
CA ASP A 38 -29.73 15.72 -0.40
C ASP A 38 -28.47 16.43 -0.90
N GLU A 39 -28.35 17.74 -0.66
CA GLU A 39 -27.15 18.52 -0.98
C GLU A 39 -25.93 18.04 -0.17
N GLN A 40 -26.11 17.78 1.13
CA GLN A 40 -25.04 17.25 1.99
C GLN A 40 -24.59 15.86 1.56
N LEU A 41 -25.51 14.97 1.22
CA LEU A 41 -25.19 13.63 0.74
C LEU A 41 -24.43 13.68 -0.59
N LYS A 42 -24.84 14.54 -1.52
CA LYS A 42 -24.12 14.75 -2.78
C LYS A 42 -22.71 15.30 -2.54
N ALA A 43 -22.57 16.28 -1.65
CA ALA A 43 -21.27 16.83 -1.30
C ALA A 43 -20.35 15.76 -0.66
N GLN A 44 -20.87 14.95 0.25
CA GLN A 44 -20.11 13.85 0.85
C GLN A 44 -19.72 12.79 -0.18
N ALA A 45 -20.62 12.42 -1.09
CA ALA A 45 -20.32 11.48 -2.16
C ALA A 45 -19.14 11.96 -3.02
N LEU A 46 -19.13 13.23 -3.41
CA LEU A 46 -18.04 13.83 -4.18
C LEU A 46 -16.71 13.84 -3.41
N VAL A 47 -16.74 14.12 -2.11
CA VAL A 47 -15.53 14.09 -1.26
C VAL A 47 -14.98 12.67 -1.16
N LEU A 48 -15.84 11.68 -0.93
CA LEU A 48 -15.43 10.28 -0.84
C LEU A 48 -14.89 9.77 -2.18
N GLU A 49 -15.53 10.10 -3.29
CA GLU A 49 -15.07 9.75 -4.63
C GLU A 49 -13.69 10.35 -4.92
N ALA A 50 -13.45 11.61 -4.54
CA ALA A 50 -12.15 12.24 -4.65
C ALA A 50 -11.09 11.57 -3.75
N GLN A 51 -11.45 11.18 -2.53
CA GLN A 51 -10.56 10.47 -1.61
C GLN A 51 -10.20 9.07 -2.13
N LEU A 52 -11.18 8.33 -2.66
CA LEU A 52 -10.95 7.00 -3.26
C LEU A 52 -10.01 7.12 -4.45
N LYS A 53 -10.25 8.09 -5.34
CA LYS A 53 -9.38 8.34 -6.49
C LYS A 53 -7.96 8.69 -6.05
N ALA A 54 -7.80 9.54 -5.03
CA ALA A 54 -6.49 9.89 -4.50
C ALA A 54 -5.77 8.68 -3.87
N GLN A 55 -6.50 7.79 -3.20
CA GLN A 55 -5.94 6.55 -2.65
C GLN A 55 -5.53 5.57 -3.76
N ASP A 56 -6.35 5.41 -4.79
CA ASP A 56 -6.04 4.56 -5.94
C ASP A 56 -4.80 5.07 -6.70
N ASP A 57 -4.72 6.38 -6.94
CA ASP A 57 -3.56 7.01 -7.56
C ASP A 57 -2.30 6.79 -6.70
N ALA A 58 -2.39 7.01 -5.38
CA ALA A 58 -1.26 6.79 -4.47
C ALA A 58 -0.83 5.32 -4.42
N PHE A 59 -1.76 4.38 -4.37
CA PHE A 59 -1.48 2.94 -4.40
C PHE A 59 -0.82 2.53 -5.72
N SER A 60 -1.29 3.09 -6.85
CA SER A 60 -0.70 2.81 -8.16
C SER A 60 0.77 3.26 -8.24
N VAL A 61 1.10 4.43 -7.67
CA VAL A 61 2.47 4.94 -7.59
C VAL A 61 3.33 4.04 -6.71
N GLN A 62 2.86 3.71 -5.51
CA GLN A 62 3.59 2.81 -4.60
C GLN A 62 3.84 1.44 -5.23
N LYS A 63 2.87 0.90 -5.97
CA LYS A 63 3.03 -0.36 -6.69
C LYS A 63 4.13 -0.27 -7.75
N GLN A 64 4.15 0.80 -8.55
CA GLN A 64 5.20 1.00 -9.57
C GLN A 64 6.59 1.15 -8.93
N GLU A 65 6.69 1.89 -7.83
CA GLU A 65 7.94 2.04 -7.08
C GLU A 65 8.45 0.70 -6.52
N LEU A 66 7.54 -0.12 -5.98
CA LEU A 66 7.84 -1.45 -5.47
C LEU A 66 8.30 -2.38 -6.60
N GLU A 67 7.57 -2.42 -7.72
CA GLU A 67 7.93 -3.21 -8.90
C GLU A 67 9.31 -2.80 -9.45
N ALA A 68 9.60 -1.50 -9.53
CA ALA A 68 10.90 -1.00 -9.94
C ALA A 68 12.02 -1.40 -8.95
N SER A 69 11.73 -1.36 -7.64
CA SER A 69 12.66 -1.79 -6.59
C SER A 69 12.97 -3.29 -6.69
N LEU A 70 11.94 -4.12 -6.85
CA LEU A 70 12.07 -5.55 -7.07
C LEU A 70 12.83 -5.86 -8.37
N GLY A 71 12.57 -5.12 -9.45
CA GLY A 71 13.31 -5.22 -10.70
C GLY A 71 14.81 -4.96 -10.51
N ARG A 72 15.17 -3.89 -9.80
CA ARG A 72 16.58 -3.58 -9.45
C ARG A 72 17.20 -4.67 -8.56
N ALA A 73 16.46 -5.20 -7.59
CA ALA A 73 16.94 -6.28 -6.74
C ALA A 73 17.22 -7.55 -7.57
N ASN A 74 16.33 -7.93 -8.48
CA ASN A 74 16.52 -9.06 -9.37
C ASN A 74 17.73 -8.88 -10.29
N GLN A 75 17.94 -7.69 -10.84
CA GLN A 75 19.15 -7.37 -11.63
C GLN A 75 20.43 -7.53 -10.81
N ARG A 76 20.43 -7.08 -9.54
CA ARG A 76 21.58 -7.26 -8.64
C ARG A 76 21.84 -8.74 -8.33
N VAL A 77 20.80 -9.53 -8.11
CA VAL A 77 20.93 -10.99 -7.92
C VAL A 77 21.53 -11.64 -9.16
N ALA A 78 21.06 -11.30 -10.36
CA ALA A 78 21.60 -11.84 -11.60
C ALA A 78 23.07 -11.44 -11.82
N ALA A 79 23.43 -10.18 -11.56
CA ALA A 79 24.81 -9.72 -11.64
C ALA A 79 25.73 -10.47 -10.65
N LEU A 80 25.27 -10.69 -9.42
CA LEU A 80 26.00 -11.47 -8.42
C LEU A 80 26.20 -12.93 -8.84
N ALA A 81 25.17 -13.56 -9.40
CA ALA A 81 25.27 -14.92 -9.93
C ALA A 81 26.33 -15.00 -11.05
N GLY A 82 26.36 -14.02 -11.96
CA GLY A 82 27.38 -13.91 -13.00
C GLY A 82 28.79 -13.72 -12.45
N GLN A 83 28.96 -12.86 -11.43
CA GLN A 83 30.25 -12.65 -10.77
C GLN A 83 30.77 -13.92 -10.08
N ARG A 84 29.88 -14.67 -9.41
CA ARG A 84 30.23 -15.96 -8.81
C ARG A 84 30.69 -16.97 -9.85
N GLN A 85 29.93 -17.13 -10.93
CA GLN A 85 30.32 -18.03 -12.01
C GLN A 85 31.65 -17.65 -12.66
N GLY A 86 31.94 -16.34 -12.75
CA GLY A 86 33.24 -15.82 -13.19
C GLY A 86 34.38 -16.19 -12.24
N ALA A 87 34.19 -15.99 -10.93
CA ALA A 87 35.16 -16.35 -9.89
C ALA A 87 35.43 -17.86 -9.85
N GLU A 88 34.39 -18.69 -9.97
CA GLU A 88 34.51 -20.16 -10.03
C GLU A 88 35.35 -20.61 -11.24
N LYS A 89 35.15 -19.98 -12.41
CA LYS A 89 35.95 -20.24 -13.62
C LYS A 89 37.41 -19.79 -13.44
N GLU A 90 37.64 -18.63 -12.82
CA GLU A 90 38.99 -18.14 -12.55
C GLU A 90 39.72 -19.06 -11.57
N LEU A 91 39.05 -19.55 -10.52
CA LEU A 91 39.61 -20.55 -9.60
C LEU A 91 39.97 -21.85 -10.31
N ALA A 92 39.10 -22.35 -11.19
CA ALA A 92 39.38 -23.55 -11.96
C ALA A 92 40.63 -23.36 -12.87
N GLN A 93 40.76 -22.20 -13.51
CA GLN A 93 41.93 -21.87 -14.33
C GLN A 93 43.21 -21.74 -13.51
N ILE A 94 43.16 -21.06 -12.35
CA ILE A 94 44.31 -20.92 -11.46
C ILE A 94 44.77 -22.31 -10.98
N ARG A 95 43.82 -23.16 -10.57
CA ARG A 95 44.13 -24.54 -10.13
C ARG A 95 44.75 -25.39 -11.23
N GLU A 96 44.32 -25.21 -12.48
CA GLU A 96 44.96 -25.88 -13.62
C GLU A 96 46.38 -25.35 -13.86
N GLN A 97 46.57 -24.04 -13.82
CA GLN A 97 47.89 -23.40 -13.99
C GLN A 97 48.86 -23.83 -12.89
N MET A 98 48.38 -24.03 -11.65
CA MET A 98 49.21 -24.51 -10.55
C MET A 98 49.75 -25.93 -10.76
N ARG A 99 49.10 -26.78 -11.59
CA ARG A 99 49.57 -28.16 -11.84
C ARG A 99 50.90 -28.22 -12.59
N GLY A 100 51.25 -27.17 -13.32
CA GLY A 100 52.49 -27.07 -14.09
C GLY A 100 53.34 -25.85 -13.75
N ALA A 101 53.09 -25.19 -12.61
CA ALA A 101 53.80 -24.01 -12.18
C ALA A 101 54.79 -24.33 -11.06
N ASP A 102 55.99 -23.75 -11.13
CA ASP A 102 57.07 -23.99 -10.16
C ASP A 102 57.56 -22.69 -9.52
N GLY A 103 58.16 -22.80 -8.33
CA GLY A 103 58.83 -21.70 -7.64
C GLY A 103 57.96 -20.45 -7.46
N GLY A 104 58.47 -19.28 -7.86
CA GLY A 104 57.77 -18.00 -7.69
C GLY A 104 56.46 -17.87 -8.47
N GLN A 105 56.28 -18.64 -9.56
CA GLN A 105 55.00 -18.68 -10.29
C GLN A 105 53.91 -19.38 -9.48
N LEU A 106 54.26 -20.46 -8.78
CA LEU A 106 53.33 -21.18 -7.89
C LEU A 106 52.88 -20.28 -6.73
N GLU A 107 53.80 -19.53 -6.13
CA GLU A 107 53.47 -18.61 -5.04
C GLU A 107 52.55 -17.47 -5.49
N ALA A 108 52.80 -16.90 -6.67
CA ALA A 108 51.93 -15.87 -7.26
C ALA A 108 50.52 -16.42 -7.55
N LEU A 109 50.42 -17.64 -8.08
CA LEU A 109 49.14 -18.31 -8.33
C LEU A 109 48.39 -18.61 -7.02
N ARG A 110 49.08 -19.04 -5.96
CA ARG A 110 48.46 -19.24 -4.63
C ARG A 110 47.93 -17.94 -4.03
N GLN A 111 48.67 -16.84 -4.15
CA GLN A 111 48.18 -15.53 -3.69
C GLN A 111 46.92 -15.11 -4.46
N ARG A 112 46.90 -15.36 -5.78
CA ARG A 112 45.74 -15.07 -6.62
C ARG A 112 44.56 -15.98 -6.28
N GLU A 113 44.78 -17.27 -6.04
CA GLU A 113 43.73 -18.20 -5.57
C GLU A 113 43.10 -17.69 -4.26
N ALA A 114 43.91 -17.27 -3.28
CA ALA A 114 43.42 -16.74 -2.02
C ALA A 114 42.57 -15.46 -2.19
N GLN A 115 42.97 -14.57 -3.11
CA GLN A 115 42.18 -13.37 -3.43
C GLN A 115 40.83 -13.71 -4.04
N VAL A 116 40.77 -14.67 -4.96
CA VAL A 116 39.51 -15.08 -5.61
C VAL A 116 38.61 -15.82 -4.61
N LEU A 117 39.16 -16.66 -3.72
CA LEU A 117 38.39 -17.29 -2.64
C LEU A 117 37.80 -16.27 -1.66
N ALA A 118 38.56 -15.22 -1.31
CA ALA A 118 38.05 -14.14 -0.47
C ALA A 118 36.92 -13.36 -1.16
N LEU A 119 37.01 -13.19 -2.49
CA LEU A 119 35.96 -12.60 -3.30
C LEU A 119 34.69 -13.49 -3.32
N GLU A 120 34.83 -14.80 -3.53
CA GLU A 120 33.70 -15.74 -3.48
C GLU A 120 32.97 -15.70 -2.14
N GLN A 121 33.69 -15.67 -1.01
CA GLN A 121 33.05 -15.57 0.31
C GLN A 121 32.24 -14.28 0.47
N LYS A 122 32.74 -13.16 -0.05
CA LYS A 122 32.00 -11.89 -0.04
C LYS A 122 30.75 -11.98 -0.90
N LEU A 123 30.85 -12.56 -2.10
CA LEU A 123 29.72 -12.75 -3.00
C LEU A 123 28.67 -13.70 -2.42
N ALA A 124 29.08 -14.78 -1.76
CA ALA A 124 28.19 -15.72 -1.09
C ALA A 124 27.38 -15.04 0.02
N ARG A 125 28.03 -14.27 0.90
CA ARG A 125 27.34 -13.49 1.95
C ARG A 125 26.33 -12.49 1.37
N GLN A 126 26.67 -11.85 0.24
CA GLN A 126 25.76 -10.93 -0.44
C GLN A 126 24.56 -11.66 -1.05
N GLN A 127 24.75 -12.87 -1.56
CA GLN A 127 23.66 -13.71 -2.06
C GLN A 127 22.72 -14.15 -0.93
N ASP A 128 23.26 -14.59 0.21
CA ASP A 128 22.46 -14.98 1.37
C ASP A 128 21.60 -13.81 1.87
N GLY A 129 22.18 -12.60 1.94
CA GLY A 129 21.43 -11.39 2.29
C GLY A 129 20.30 -11.06 1.31
N LEU A 130 20.49 -11.33 0.01
CA LEU A 130 19.43 -11.14 -1.00
C LEU A 130 18.37 -12.24 -0.96
N ILE A 131 18.72 -13.47 -0.58
CA ILE A 131 17.75 -14.56 -0.38
C ILE A 131 16.78 -14.21 0.74
N CYS A 132 17.28 -13.67 1.87
CA CYS A 132 16.42 -13.21 2.97
C CYS A 132 15.42 -12.13 2.52
N LEU A 133 15.85 -11.21 1.64
CA LEU A 133 14.96 -10.18 1.10
C LEU A 133 13.92 -10.71 0.09
N ARG A 134 14.15 -11.89 -0.48
CA ARG A 134 13.25 -12.54 -1.44
C ARG A 134 12.24 -13.47 -0.77
N GLN A 135 12.49 -13.85 0.48
CA GLN A 135 11.54 -14.65 1.26
C GLN A 135 10.25 -13.83 1.47
N GLN A 136 9.12 -14.39 1.04
CA GLN A 136 7.82 -13.83 1.39
C GLN A 136 7.69 -13.81 2.91
N VAL A 137 7.26 -12.68 3.45
CA VAL A 137 6.85 -12.60 4.85
C VAL A 137 5.60 -13.48 5.00
N PRO A 138 5.60 -14.47 5.92
CA PRO A 138 4.43 -15.28 6.23
C PRO A 138 3.18 -14.44 6.50
N ASP A 139 2.04 -14.90 5.99
CA ASP A 139 0.76 -14.17 6.10
C ASP A 139 0.38 -13.88 7.56
N ASP A 140 0.69 -14.79 8.49
CA ASP A 140 0.42 -14.65 9.93
C ASP A 140 1.17 -13.45 10.55
N GLU A 141 2.40 -13.21 10.11
CA GLU A 141 3.25 -12.10 10.57
C GLU A 141 2.73 -10.76 10.01
N VAL A 142 2.29 -10.75 8.75
CA VAL A 142 1.65 -9.60 8.12
C VAL A 142 0.32 -9.26 8.80
N GLN A 143 -0.49 -10.27 9.13
CA GLN A 143 -1.74 -10.06 9.87
C GLN A 143 -1.47 -9.48 11.26
N THR A 144 -0.47 -9.99 11.98
CA THR A 144 -0.09 -9.50 13.30
C THR A 144 0.36 -8.04 13.24
N LEU A 145 1.20 -7.67 12.27
CA LEU A 145 1.64 -6.30 12.04
C LEU A 145 0.46 -5.35 11.74
N ASN A 146 -0.48 -5.78 10.89
CA ASN A 146 -1.65 -4.99 10.54
C ASN A 146 -2.58 -4.78 11.75
N GLN A 147 -2.75 -5.79 12.61
CA GLN A 147 -3.52 -5.67 13.85
C GLN A 147 -2.88 -4.67 14.82
N VAL A 148 -1.55 -4.73 15.00
CA VAL A 148 -0.81 -3.79 15.85
C VAL A 148 -0.88 -2.36 15.29
N LEU A 149 -0.73 -2.19 13.98
CA LEU A 149 -0.88 -0.89 13.32
C LEU A 149 -2.29 -0.32 13.44
N ALA A 150 -3.32 -1.17 13.35
CA ALA A 150 -4.71 -0.77 13.56
C ALA A 150 -4.96 -0.32 15.00
N ALA A 151 -4.37 -1.00 15.98
CA ALA A 151 -4.47 -0.64 17.40
C ALA A 151 -3.71 0.65 17.77
N LEU A 152 -2.74 1.08 16.94
CA LEU A 152 -1.95 2.30 17.14
C LEU A 152 -2.51 3.53 16.40
N ARG A 153 -3.56 3.38 15.59
CA ARG A 153 -4.25 4.53 14.98
C ARG A 153 -5.20 5.16 16.02
N PRO A 154 -5.11 6.49 16.26
CA PRO A 154 -5.96 7.21 17.21
C PRO A 154 -7.43 7.26 16.78
#